data_AF-A0A7S4HG86-F1
#
_entry.id   AF-A0A7S4HG86-F1
#
_cell.length_a   1.000
_cell.length_b   1.000
_cell.length_c   1.000
_cell.angle_alpha   90.00
_cell.angle_beta   90.00
_cell.angle_gamma   90.00
#
_symmetry.space_group_name_H-M   'P 1'
#
loop_
_entity.id
_entity.type
_entity.pdbx_description
1 polymer ?
#
loop_
_entity_poly.entity_id
_entity_poly.type
_entity_poly.pdbx_seq_one_letter_code
_entity_poly.pdbx_strand_id
1 'polypeptide(L)'
;GKPAAEQEAFFTAALAAPAADATPATKAAHAIFRQAALADVDAAALEAHMRSSGLGEASAAAASQSWATLGEAARHGLLSAATKIHRLVDLDWKFGVSASSSEHAAMGQTFVQLRLVVQAESALEYVHMEMKLPRFYEFLMMLEEARAKMDVMG
;
A
#
# COMPACT_ATOMS: atom_id res chain seq x y z
N GLY A 1 -14.94 4.48 35.01
CA GLY A 1 -14.52 5.88 34.92
C GLY A 1 -13.11 6.01 34.35
N LYS A 2 -12.09 5.62 35.11
CA LYS A 2 -10.67 5.87 34.77
C LYS A 2 -10.06 5.12 33.56
N PRO A 3 -10.42 3.85 33.23
CA PRO A 3 -9.68 3.09 32.21
C PRO A 3 -10.02 3.48 30.76
N ALA A 4 -11.23 3.98 30.49
CA ALA A 4 -11.66 4.34 29.14
C ALA A 4 -10.92 5.58 28.61
N ALA A 5 -10.72 6.59 29.46
CA ALA A 5 -9.98 7.79 29.10
C ALA A 5 -8.48 7.51 28.84
N GLU A 6 -7.89 6.58 29.61
CA GLU A 6 -6.50 6.14 29.39
C GLU A 6 -6.35 5.38 28.06
N GLN A 7 -7.35 4.58 27.69
CA GLN A 7 -7.38 3.84 26.42
C GLN A 7 -7.55 4.77 25.21
N GLU A 8 -8.46 5.75 25.28
CA GLU A 8 -8.64 6.76 24.23
C GLU A 8 -7.39 7.62 24.05
N ALA A 9 -6.75 8.02 25.17
CA ALA A 9 -5.49 8.76 25.13
C ALA A 9 -4.38 7.94 24.46
N PHE A 10 -4.31 6.63 24.71
CA PHE A 10 -3.35 5.73 24.06
C PHE A 10 -3.56 5.69 22.54
N PHE A 11 -4.78 5.47 22.05
CA PHE A 11 -5.03 5.38 20.60
C PHE A 11 -4.81 6.72 19.91
N THR A 12 -5.23 7.82 20.54
CA THR A 12 -4.97 9.18 20.04
C THR A 12 -3.47 9.45 19.92
N ALA A 13 -2.68 9.07 20.93
CA ALA A 13 -1.23 9.18 20.89
C ALA A 13 -0.61 8.25 19.82
N ALA A 14 -1.14 7.02 19.66
CA ALA A 14 -0.66 6.08 18.67
C ALA A 14 -0.91 6.53 17.22
N LEU A 15 -1.98 7.29 17.00
CA LEU A 15 -2.31 7.90 15.72
C LEU A 15 -1.43 9.13 15.39
N ALA A 16 -0.89 9.80 16.41
CA ALA A 16 -0.03 10.98 16.26
C ALA A 16 1.48 10.66 16.22
N ALA A 17 1.89 9.48 16.66
CA ALA A 17 3.30 9.14 16.85
C ALA A 17 4.01 8.73 15.53
N PRO A 18 5.23 9.25 15.26
CA PRO A 18 6.07 8.74 14.19
C PRO A 18 6.58 7.32 14.53
N ALA A 19 6.62 6.43 13.54
CA ALA A 19 6.86 5.00 13.74
C ALA A 19 8.24 4.61 14.33
N ALA A 20 9.21 5.55 14.36
CA ALA A 20 10.61 5.29 14.74
C ALA A 20 10.79 4.96 16.23
N ASP A 21 10.08 5.63 17.14
CA ASP A 21 10.25 5.49 18.60
C ASP A 21 9.07 4.80 19.30
N ALA A 22 8.25 4.11 18.51
CA ALA A 22 6.99 3.53 18.95
C ALA A 22 7.17 2.19 19.70
N THR A 23 6.48 2.02 20.82
CA THR A 23 6.35 0.73 21.51
C THR A 23 5.71 -0.32 20.59
N PRO A 24 5.88 -1.64 20.83
CA PRO A 24 5.23 -2.69 20.04
C PRO A 24 3.70 -2.51 19.96
N ALA A 25 3.06 -2.11 21.06
CA ALA A 25 1.62 -1.85 21.11
C ALA A 25 1.22 -0.66 20.23
N THR A 26 2.00 0.43 20.24
CA THR A 26 1.78 1.59 19.38
C THR A 26 1.93 1.24 17.90
N LYS A 27 2.93 0.40 17.55
CA LYS A 27 3.12 -0.10 16.17
C LYS A 27 1.94 -0.94 15.70
N ALA A 28 1.43 -1.83 16.56
CA ALA A 28 0.26 -2.66 16.25
C ALA A 28 -1.00 -1.80 16.04
N ALA A 29 -1.25 -0.83 16.91
CA ALA A 29 -2.38 0.11 16.76
C ALA A 29 -2.27 0.89 15.45
N HIS A 30 -1.09 1.46 15.16
CA HIS A 30 -0.83 2.20 13.92
C HIS A 30 -1.04 1.34 12.67
N ALA A 31 -0.64 0.06 12.70
CA ALA A 31 -0.86 -0.87 11.60
C ALA A 31 -2.36 -1.16 11.37
N ILE A 32 -3.15 -1.31 12.43
CA ILE A 32 -4.60 -1.54 12.32
C ILE A 32 -5.29 -0.30 11.74
N PHE A 33 -5.00 0.90 12.25
CA PHE A 33 -5.59 2.14 11.73
C PHE A 33 -5.16 2.43 10.29
N ARG A 34 -3.92 2.08 9.91
CA ARG A 34 -3.45 2.13 8.52
C ARG A 34 -4.28 1.21 7.61
N GLN A 35 -4.54 -0.02 8.04
CA GLN A 35 -5.40 -0.94 7.27
C GLN A 35 -6.84 -0.43 7.19
N ALA A 36 -7.37 0.13 8.28
CA ALA A 36 -8.68 0.77 8.29
C ALA A 36 -8.76 1.94 7.29
N ALA A 37 -7.72 2.77 7.22
CA ALA A 37 -7.62 3.87 6.26
C ALA A 37 -7.60 3.35 4.82
N LEU A 38 -6.80 2.32 4.54
CA LEU A 38 -6.67 1.73 3.20
C LEU A 38 -7.97 1.08 2.71
N ALA A 39 -8.71 0.46 3.64
CA ALA A 39 -9.98 -0.21 3.35
C ALA A 39 -11.18 0.75 3.39
N ASP A 40 -10.96 2.04 3.67
CA ASP A 40 -11.98 3.08 3.80
C ASP A 40 -13.14 2.69 4.74
N VAL A 41 -12.80 2.09 5.90
CA VAL A 41 -13.83 1.64 6.86
C VAL A 41 -14.25 2.74 7.82
N ASP A 42 -15.53 2.74 8.17
CA ASP A 42 -16.06 3.63 9.20
C ASP A 42 -15.73 3.16 10.63
N ALA A 43 -16.04 4.00 11.61
CA ALA A 43 -15.74 3.72 13.02
C ALA A 43 -16.47 2.48 13.56
N ALA A 44 -17.71 2.24 13.14
CA ALA A 44 -18.49 1.10 13.59
C ALA A 44 -17.91 -0.23 13.07
N ALA A 45 -17.48 -0.25 11.80
CA ALA A 45 -16.80 -1.37 11.19
C ALA A 45 -15.45 -1.65 11.86
N LEU A 46 -14.68 -0.59 12.18
CA LEU A 46 -13.42 -0.72 12.91
C LEU A 46 -13.63 -1.31 14.31
N GLU A 47 -14.65 -0.86 15.03
CA GLU A 47 -14.99 -1.37 16.37
C GLU A 47 -15.34 -2.87 16.33
N ALA A 48 -16.19 -3.26 15.37
CA ALA A 48 -16.55 -4.66 15.16
C ALA A 48 -15.31 -5.51 14.84
N HIS A 49 -14.41 -5.00 14.00
CA HIS A 49 -13.17 -5.68 13.65
C HIS A 49 -12.26 -5.88 14.87
N MET A 50 -12.07 -4.85 15.69
CA MET A 50 -11.27 -4.95 16.92
C MET A 50 -11.87 -5.91 17.93
N ARG A 51 -13.21 -5.92 18.11
CA ARG A 51 -13.89 -6.91 18.94
C ARG A 51 -13.66 -8.34 18.42
N SER A 52 -13.81 -8.56 17.11
CA SER A 52 -13.60 -9.88 16.50
C SER A 52 -12.15 -10.37 16.63
N SER A 53 -11.21 -9.45 16.77
CA SER A 53 -9.78 -9.72 17.00
C SER A 53 -9.45 -10.00 18.47
N GLY A 54 -10.44 -9.95 19.37
CA GLY A 54 -10.29 -10.26 20.79
C GLY A 54 -9.98 -9.05 21.69
N LEU A 55 -10.06 -7.81 21.18
CA LEU A 55 -9.97 -6.64 22.05
C LEU A 55 -11.24 -6.52 22.91
N GLY A 56 -11.05 -6.17 24.19
CA GLY A 56 -12.14 -5.91 25.11
C GLY A 56 -13.01 -4.72 24.65
N GLU A 57 -14.27 -4.74 25.07
CA GLU A 57 -15.31 -3.78 24.64
C GLU A 57 -14.90 -2.32 24.84
N ALA A 58 -14.31 -1.99 25.99
CA ALA A 58 -13.86 -0.63 26.29
C ALA A 58 -12.73 -0.16 25.34
N SER A 59 -11.78 -1.03 25.04
CA SER A 59 -10.67 -0.70 24.13
C SER A 59 -11.12 -0.58 22.68
N ALA A 60 -12.04 -1.45 22.23
CA ALA A 60 -12.61 -1.35 20.89
C ALA A 60 -13.41 -0.05 20.71
N ALA A 61 -14.25 0.30 21.70
CA ALA A 61 -14.99 1.56 21.70
C ALA A 61 -14.06 2.77 21.73
N ALA A 62 -12.99 2.74 22.55
CA ALA A 62 -12.00 3.81 22.59
C ALA A 62 -11.27 3.99 21.24
N ALA A 63 -10.89 2.89 20.58
CA ALA A 63 -10.25 2.95 19.26
C ALA A 63 -11.19 3.50 18.17
N SER A 64 -12.46 3.08 18.19
CA SER A 64 -13.53 3.59 17.32
C SER A 64 -13.73 5.10 17.50
N GLN A 65 -13.76 5.57 18.74
CA GLN A 65 -13.88 6.99 19.06
C GLN A 65 -12.66 7.80 18.57
N SER A 66 -11.44 7.31 18.80
CA SER A 66 -10.22 7.93 18.28
C SER A 66 -10.18 7.94 16.74
N TRP A 67 -10.75 6.94 16.08
CA TRP A 67 -10.88 6.89 14.61
C TRP A 67 -11.90 7.89 14.06
N ALA A 68 -13.04 8.01 14.72
CA ALA A 68 -14.11 8.94 14.33
C ALA A 68 -13.67 10.41 14.44
N THR A 69 -12.82 10.71 15.43
CA THR A 69 -12.27 12.05 15.69
C THR A 69 -11.02 12.36 14.87
N LEU A 70 -10.54 11.41 14.07
CA LEU A 70 -9.33 11.59 13.27
C LEU A 70 -9.54 12.64 12.17
N GLY A 71 -8.76 13.72 12.22
CA GLY A 71 -8.77 14.75 11.19
C GLY A 71 -8.18 14.27 9.85
N GLU A 72 -8.53 14.96 8.76
CA GLU A 72 -8.12 14.63 7.39
C GLU A 72 -6.59 14.56 7.23
N ALA A 73 -5.85 15.47 7.87
CA ALA A 73 -4.38 15.47 7.85
C ALA A 73 -3.78 14.20 8.50
N ALA A 74 -4.39 13.68 9.57
CA ALA A 74 -3.93 12.45 10.22
C ALA A 74 -4.32 11.19 9.41
N ARG A 75 -5.50 11.19 8.75
CA ARG A 75 -5.86 10.15 7.77
C ARG A 75 -4.89 10.12 6.60
N HIS A 76 -4.54 11.29 6.08
CA HIS A 76 -3.53 11.42 5.04
C HIS A 76 -2.14 10.99 5.52
N GLY A 77 -1.78 11.28 6.76
CA GLY A 77 -0.57 10.77 7.41
C GLY A 77 -0.53 9.24 7.48
N LEU A 78 -1.64 8.62 7.89
CA LEU A 78 -1.76 7.16 7.91
C LEU A 78 -1.65 6.57 6.51
N LEU A 79 -2.30 7.16 5.51
CA LEU A 79 -2.28 6.71 4.11
C LEU A 79 -0.93 6.92 3.44
N SER A 80 -0.26 8.05 3.68
CA SER A 80 1.09 8.33 3.17
C SER A 80 2.12 7.39 3.79
N ALA A 81 2.02 7.10 5.09
CA ALA A 81 2.75 6.01 5.71
C ALA A 81 2.28 4.63 5.19
N ALA A 82 1.03 4.51 4.75
CA ALA A 82 0.41 3.29 4.21
C ALA A 82 0.95 2.87 2.86
N THR A 83 1.25 3.85 2.03
CA THR A 83 2.05 3.67 0.84
C THR A 83 3.48 3.45 1.28
N LYS A 84 3.90 2.18 1.37
CA LYS A 84 5.27 1.86 1.01
C LYS A 84 5.42 2.31 -0.43
N ILE A 85 5.87 3.54 -0.64
CA ILE A 85 6.16 4.06 -1.97
C ILE A 85 7.39 3.26 -2.42
N HIS A 86 7.11 2.12 -3.04
CA HIS A 86 8.04 1.37 -3.84
C HIS A 86 8.39 2.25 -5.03
N ARG A 87 9.33 3.17 -4.79
CA ARG A 87 9.70 4.17 -5.78
C ARG A 87 10.40 3.43 -6.89
N LEU A 88 9.83 3.44 -8.09
CA LEU A 88 10.54 3.03 -9.29
C LEU A 88 11.73 3.98 -9.47
N VAL A 89 12.94 3.46 -9.34
CA VAL A 89 14.18 4.25 -9.46
C VAL A 89 14.87 4.04 -10.79
N ASP A 90 14.66 2.88 -11.42
CA ASP A 90 15.22 2.58 -12.73
C ASP A 90 14.36 1.56 -13.47
N LEU A 91 14.50 1.50 -14.80
CA LEU A 91 13.81 0.57 -15.67
C LEU A 91 14.72 0.20 -16.85
N ASP A 92 15.02 -1.10 -16.96
CA ASP A 92 15.65 -1.66 -18.14
C ASP A 92 14.66 -2.48 -18.95
N TRP A 93 14.88 -2.55 -20.26
CA TRP A 93 14.10 -3.40 -21.14
C TRP A 93 14.97 -4.12 -22.17
N LYS A 94 14.49 -5.27 -22.62
CA LYS A 94 15.08 -6.06 -23.70
C LYS A 94 13.99 -6.52 -24.66
N PHE A 95 14.28 -6.42 -25.95
CA PHE A 95 13.43 -6.96 -27.01
C PHE A 95 14.00 -8.27 -27.52
N GLY A 96 13.18 -9.30 -27.56
CA GLY A 96 13.57 -10.64 -27.96
C GLY A 96 12.74 -11.16 -29.13
N VAL A 97 13.38 -11.98 -29.97
CA VAL A 97 12.74 -12.79 -31.01
C VAL A 97 13.12 -14.24 -30.80
N SER A 98 12.14 -15.12 -30.64
CA SER A 98 12.40 -16.55 -30.50
C SER A 98 12.60 -17.19 -31.88
N ALA A 99 13.82 -17.69 -32.14
CA ALA A 99 14.11 -18.54 -33.28
C ALA A 99 13.94 -20.01 -32.85
N SER A 100 12.95 -20.72 -33.39
CA SER A 100 12.79 -22.17 -33.18
C SER A 100 13.01 -22.92 -34.50
N SER A 101 13.80 -24.00 -34.46
CA SER A 101 14.17 -24.82 -35.62
C SER A 101 13.32 -26.09 -35.79
N SER A 102 12.32 -26.35 -34.95
CA SER A 102 11.49 -27.57 -35.06
C SER A 102 10.04 -27.32 -34.66
N GLU A 103 9.14 -27.67 -35.60
CA GLU A 103 7.71 -27.95 -35.52
C GLU A 103 6.77 -26.97 -34.78
N HIS A 104 5.94 -26.31 -35.60
CA HIS A 104 4.58 -25.79 -35.36
C HIS A 104 4.32 -24.92 -34.10
N ALA A 105 3.97 -23.65 -34.39
CA ALA A 105 3.35 -22.59 -33.55
C ALA A 105 4.24 -21.57 -32.82
N ALA A 106 5.56 -21.80 -32.66
CA ALA A 106 6.44 -20.89 -31.89
C ALA A 106 7.57 -20.22 -32.69
N MET A 107 7.46 -20.12 -34.03
CA MET A 107 8.43 -19.38 -34.84
C MET A 107 8.20 -17.87 -34.76
N GLY A 108 9.25 -17.09 -34.46
CA GLY A 108 9.25 -15.63 -34.63
C GLY A 108 8.43 -14.87 -33.59
N GLN A 109 8.14 -15.47 -32.44
CA GLN A 109 7.40 -14.76 -31.39
C GLN A 109 8.29 -13.67 -30.80
N THR A 110 7.82 -12.44 -30.96
CA THR A 110 8.40 -11.22 -30.39
C THR A 110 7.93 -11.03 -28.96
N PHE A 111 8.85 -10.72 -28.06
CA PHE A 111 8.55 -10.42 -26.66
C PHE A 111 9.40 -9.27 -26.14
N VAL A 112 8.93 -8.65 -25.05
CA VAL A 112 9.65 -7.62 -24.31
C VAL A 112 9.84 -8.13 -22.88
N GLN A 113 11.08 -8.08 -22.39
CA GLN A 113 11.41 -8.29 -21.00
C GLN A 113 11.68 -6.93 -20.35
N LEU A 114 11.00 -6.63 -19.26
CA LEU A 114 11.24 -5.45 -18.43
C LEU A 114 11.85 -5.86 -17.11
N ARG A 115 12.80 -5.06 -16.63
CA ARG A 115 13.37 -5.12 -15.29
C ARG A 115 13.14 -3.77 -14.62
N LEU A 116 12.27 -3.75 -13.63
CA LEU A 116 12.04 -2.58 -12.79
C LEU A 116 12.97 -2.65 -11.60
N VAL A 117 13.64 -1.54 -11.29
CA VAL A 117 14.41 -1.38 -10.06
C VAL A 117 13.60 -0.50 -9.12
N VAL A 118 13.25 -1.05 -7.98
CA VAL A 118 12.34 -0.44 -7.02
C VAL A 118 13.09 -0.20 -5.73
N GLN A 119 13.07 1.03 -5.24
CA GLN A 119 13.58 1.35 -3.91
C GLN A 119 12.54 0.93 -2.86
N ALA A 120 12.86 -0.15 -2.14
CA ALA A 120 12.18 -0.55 -0.92
C ALA A 120 12.84 0.13 0.30
N GLU A 121 12.29 -0.10 1.50
CA GLU A 121 12.66 0.60 2.75
C GLU A 121 14.16 0.54 3.09
N SER A 122 14.86 -0.54 2.71
CA SER A 122 16.28 -0.73 3.03
C SER A 122 17.11 -1.29 1.88
N ALA A 123 16.51 -1.57 0.72
CA ALA A 123 17.19 -2.23 -0.40
C ALA A 123 16.55 -1.89 -1.75
N LEU A 124 17.29 -2.16 -2.81
CA LEU A 124 16.76 -2.19 -4.18
C LEU A 124 16.18 -3.58 -4.47
N GLU A 125 14.94 -3.60 -4.94
CA GLU A 125 14.24 -4.80 -5.41
C GLU A 125 14.17 -4.80 -6.94
N TYR A 126 14.34 -5.97 -7.55
CA TYR A 126 14.35 -6.12 -9.01
C TYR A 126 13.14 -6.95 -9.46
N VAL A 127 12.16 -6.30 -10.07
CA VAL A 127 10.95 -6.96 -10.58
C VAL A 127 11.14 -7.24 -12.08
N HIS A 128 11.10 -8.51 -12.45
CA HIS A 128 11.25 -8.96 -13.83
C HIS A 128 9.91 -9.39 -14.41
N MET A 129 9.57 -8.92 -15.60
CA MET A 129 8.36 -9.29 -16.31
C MET A 129 8.65 -9.51 -17.78
N GLU A 130 7.96 -10.46 -18.39
CA GLU A 130 8.00 -10.73 -19.83
C GLU A 130 6.59 -10.62 -20.40
N MET A 131 6.48 -9.99 -21.56
CA MET A 131 5.19 -9.80 -22.21
C MET A 131 5.31 -9.85 -23.73
N LYS A 132 4.24 -10.29 -24.39
CA LYS A 132 4.08 -10.20 -25.84
C LYS A 132 3.83 -8.73 -26.24
N LEU A 133 4.15 -8.38 -27.49
CA LEU A 133 4.02 -7.00 -28.02
C LEU A 133 2.65 -6.35 -27.78
N PRO A 134 1.51 -7.00 -28.05
CA PRO A 134 0.21 -6.38 -27.82
C PRO A 134 0.03 -5.92 -26.38
N ARG A 135 0.43 -6.78 -25.43
CA ARG A 135 0.36 -6.48 -23.99
C ARG A 135 1.31 -5.35 -23.59
N PHE A 136 2.48 -5.25 -24.23
CA PHE A 136 3.42 -4.16 -24.02
C PHE A 136 2.85 -2.81 -24.48
N TYR A 137 2.19 -2.76 -25.65
CA TYR A 137 1.55 -1.52 -26.12
C TYR A 137 0.38 -1.08 -25.23
N GLU A 138 -0.44 -2.03 -24.77
CA GLU A 138 -1.46 -1.75 -23.75
C GLU A 138 -0.83 -1.17 -22.47
N PHE A 139 0.29 -1.73 -22.03
CA PHE A 139 1.01 -1.26 -20.86
C PHE A 139 1.51 0.19 -21.03
N LEU A 140 2.07 0.53 -22.19
CA LEU A 140 2.48 1.92 -22.49
C LEU A 140 1.29 2.89 -22.47
N MET A 141 0.15 2.50 -23.05
CA MET A 141 -1.07 3.32 -22.99
C MET A 141 -1.54 3.57 -21.55
N MET A 142 -1.53 2.53 -20.71
CA MET A 142 -1.90 2.69 -19.29
C MET A 142 -0.95 3.63 -18.54
N LEU A 143 0.35 3.61 -18.87
CA LEU A 143 1.32 4.53 -18.27
C LEU A 143 1.08 5.98 -18.70
N GLU A 144 0.77 6.23 -19.98
CA GLU A 144 0.41 7.58 -20.46
C GLU A 144 -0.89 8.09 -19.81
N GLU A 145 -1.90 7.23 -19.68
CA GLU A 145 -3.15 7.60 -19.00
C GLU A 145 -2.91 7.91 -17.51
N ALA A 146 -2.11 7.10 -16.83
CA ALA A 146 -1.74 7.34 -15.44
C ALA A 146 -0.98 8.67 -15.29
N ARG A 147 -0.04 8.96 -16.19
CA ARG A 147 0.69 10.24 -16.22
C ARG A 147 -0.26 11.42 -16.40
N ALA A 148 -1.18 11.34 -17.36
CA ALA A 148 -2.15 12.40 -17.60
C ALA A 148 -3.06 12.67 -16.38
N LYS A 149 -3.48 11.61 -15.67
CA LYS A 149 -4.26 11.75 -14.42
C LYS A 149 -3.45 12.43 -13.31
N MET A 150 -2.16 12.13 -13.20
CA MET A 150 -1.27 12.76 -12.22
C MET A 150 -1.06 14.25 -12.54
N ASP A 151 -0.88 14.61 -13.81
CA ASP A 151 -0.69 16.00 -14.24
C ASP A 151 -1.96 16.86 -13.98
N VAL A 152 -3.15 16.27 -14.00
CA VAL A 152 -4.41 16.96 -13.66
C VAL A 152 -4.62 17.10 -12.14
N MET A 153 -3.97 16.25 -11.34
CA MET A 153 -4.08 16.23 -9.87
C MET A 153 -2.99 17.05 -9.15
N GLY A 154 -1.96 17.51 -9.85
CA GLY A 154 -0.87 18.36 -9.33
C GLY A 154 -1.17 19.84 -9.50
#